data_AF-A0A5C8RWE4-F1
#
_entry.id   AF-A0A5C8RWE4-F1
#
_cell.length_a   1.000
_cell.length_b   1.000
_cell.length_c   1.000
_cell.angle_alpha   90.00
_cell.angle_beta   90.00
_cell.angle_gamma   90.00
#
_symmetry.space_group_name_H-M   'P 1'
#
loop_
_entity.id
_entity.type
_entity.pdbx_description
1 polymer ?
#
loop_
_entity_poly.entity_id
_entity_poly.type
_entity_poly.pdbx_seq_one_letter_code
_entity_poly.pdbx_strand_id
1 'polypeptide(L)' 'GDNVTMDVTLIVPVAMEEKLRFAIREGGRTVGAGVVAAINA' A
#
# COMPACT_ATOMS: atom_id res chain seq x y z
N GLY A 1 1.87 -14.09 9.72
CA GLY A 1 1.00 -13.61 8.65
C GLY A 1 1.69 -13.85 7.34
N ASP A 2 0.94 -13.77 6.25
CA ASP A 2 1.44 -14.07 4.91
C ASP A 2 1.97 -12.80 4.24
N ASN A 3 3.02 -12.97 3.44
CA ASN A 3 3.48 -11.92 2.54
C ASN A 3 2.84 -12.16 1.17
N VAL A 4 2.06 -11.19 0.70
CA VAL A 4 1.33 -11.28 -0.56
C VAL A 4 1.59 -10.03 -1.40
N THR A 5 1.55 -10.20 -2.72
CA THR A 5 1.53 -9.09 -3.67
C THR A 5 0.09 -8.80 -4.03
N MET A 6 -0.30 -7.52 -4.08
CA MET A 6 -1.67 -7.09 -4.34
C MET A 6 -1.66 -5.84 -5.22
N ASP A 7 -2.61 -5.77 -6.14
CA ASP A 7 -2.94 -4.54 -6.86
C ASP A 7 -3.89 -3.68 -6.01
N VAL A 8 -3.63 -2.38 -5.94
CA VAL A 8 -4.39 -1.44 -5.11
C VAL A 8 -4.75 -0.20 -5.92
N THR A 9 -6.02 0.19 -5.90
CA THR A 9 -6.50 1.44 -6.48
C THR A 9 -6.79 2.44 -5.36
N LEU A 10 -6.17 3.62 -5.42
CA LEU A 10 -6.46 4.68 -4.47
C LEU A 10 -7.71 5.47 -4.90
N ILE A 11 -8.52 5.88 -3.91
CA ILE A 11 -9.72 6.71 -4.15
C ILE A 11 -9.32 8.11 -4.66
N VAL A 12 -8.17 8.61 -4.21
CA VAL A 12 -7.62 9.91 -4.60
C VAL A 12 -6.16 9.76 -5.04
N PRO A 13 -5.67 10.59 -5.97
CA PRO A 13 -4.26 10.60 -6.35
C PRO A 13 -3.37 11.00 -5.18
N VAL A 14 -2.25 10.29 -5.02
CA VAL A 14 -1.22 10.59 -4.02
C VAL A 14 0.13 10.53 -4.71
N ALA A 15 0.99 11.49 -4.45
CA ALA A 15 2.38 11.44 -4.93
C ALA A 15 3.08 10.23 -4.32
N MET A 16 3.62 9.35 -5.18
CA MET A 16 4.26 8.11 -4.76
C MET A 16 5.40 7.74 -5.69
N GLU A 17 6.31 6.92 -5.19
CA GLU A 17 7.44 6.34 -5.92
C GLU A 17 7.59 4.87 -5.55
N GLU A 18 8.23 4.07 -6.40
CA GLU A 18 8.58 2.69 -6.06
C GLU A 18 9.45 2.67 -4.80
N LYS A 19 9.31 1.59 -4.01
CA LYS A 19 9.96 1.39 -2.71
C LYS A 19 9.46 2.30 -1.57
N LEU A 20 8.50 3.19 -1.83
CA LEU A 20 7.81 3.92 -0.76
C LEU A 20 7.12 2.93 0.19
N ARG A 21 7.36 3.08 1.49
CA ARG A 21 6.75 2.24 2.54
C ARG A 21 5.45 2.84 3.03
N PHE A 22 4.49 1.99 3.37
CA PHE A 22 3.20 2.40 3.91
C PHE A 22 2.64 1.40 4.93
N ALA A 23 1.61 1.83 5.66
CA ALA A 23 0.86 0.99 6.60
C ALA A 23 -0.60 0.87 6.15
N ILE A 24 -1.18 -0.32 6.34
CA ILE A 24 -2.60 -0.59 6.10
C ILE A 24 -3.32 -0.53 7.44
N ARG A 25 -4.39 0.27 7.51
CA ARG A 25 -5.15 0.49 8.75
C ARG A 25 -6.64 0.23 8.55
N GLU A 26 -7.24 -0.47 9.50
CA GLU A 26 -8.67 -0.75 9.56
C GLU A 26 -9.16 -0.53 10.99
N GLY A 27 -10.29 0.17 11.16
CA GLY A 27 -10.86 0.43 12.49
C GLY A 27 -9.89 1.13 13.47
N GLY A 28 -8.96 1.94 12.96
CA GLY A 28 -7.96 2.63 13.76
C GLY A 28 -6.74 1.79 14.19
N ARG A 29 -6.66 0.51 13.79
CA ARG A 29 -5.52 -0.37 14.09
C ARG A 29 -4.70 -0.64 12.83
N THR A 30 -3.39 -0.84 12.99
CA THR A 30 -2.52 -1.29 11.89
C THR A 30 -2.71 -2.79 11.70
N VAL A 31 -3.05 -3.19 10.48
CA VAL A 31 -3.30 -4.60 10.11
C VAL A 31 -2.27 -5.12 9.11
N GLY A 32 -1.50 -4.25 8.50
CA GLY A 32 -0.44 -4.63 7.57
C GLY A 32 0.57 -3.51 7.34
N ALA A 33 1.68 -3.87 6.71
CA ALA A 33 2.70 -2.95 6.24
C ALA A 33 3.11 -3.38 4.83
N GLY A 34 3.42 -2.41 3.98
CA GLY A 34 3.71 -2.65 2.58
C GLY A 34 4.79 -1.74 2.04
N VAL A 35 5.21 -2.06 0.83
CA VAL A 35 6.13 -1.28 0.02
C VAL A 35 5.59 -1.24 -1.41
N VAL A 36 5.60 -0.08 -2.05
CA VAL A 36 5.16 0.07 -3.44
C VAL A 36 6.14 -0.69 -4.35
N ALA A 37 5.64 -1.70 -5.06
CA ALA A 37 6.45 -2.52 -5.95
C ALA A 37 6.53 -1.93 -7.38
N ALA A 38 5.41 -1.40 -7.89
CA ALA A 38 5.28 -0.75 -9.18
C ALA A 38 4.12 0.25 -9.14
N ILE A 39 4.13 1.23 -10.04
CA ILE A 39 3.05 2.21 -10.22
C ILE A 39 2.45 2.02 -11.61
N ASN A 40 1.15 1.72 -11.65
CA ASN A 40 0.39 1.56 -12.88
C ASN A 40 -0.39 2.86 -13.16
N ALA A 41 -0.38 3.34 -14.41
CA ALA A 41 -1.10 4.53 -14.86
C ALA A 41 -2.52 4.19 -15.34
#